data_AF-A0A397SGK8-F1
#
_entry.id   AF-A0A397SGK8-F1
#
_cell.length_a   1.000
_cell.length_b   1.000
_cell.length_c   1.000
_cell.angle_alpha   90.00
_cell.angle_beta   90.00
_cell.angle_gamma   90.00
#
_symmetry.space_group_name_H-M   'P 1'
#
loop_
_entity.id
_entity.type
_entity.pdbx_description
1 polymer ?
#
loop_
_entity_poly.entity_id
_entity_poly.type
_entity_poly.pdbx_seq_one_letter_code
_entity_poly.pdbx_strand_id
1 'polypeptide(L)'
;MESTTKHPYHQTRAEWLIYKYGRAQALFHAVRLGESFITEEVVQGLIARGAIISRYFVQRLVMQFGVQHLESKIVSWAADLPLTAFTRLITEAVHQLNGDLGIRGNDMELFQHLTTCTFSINRIPTRFYEHLNEIEDLILNHKFIPFQPVQEFFLTSNTTHLKMDTNIVN
;
A
#
# COMPACT_ATOMS: atom_id res chain seq x y z
N MET A 1 38.69 6.23 -4.67
CA MET A 1 37.23 6.49 -4.85
C MET A 1 36.57 5.15 -5.00
N GLU A 2 36.06 4.62 -3.90
CA GLU A 2 35.44 3.30 -3.84
C GLU A 2 34.01 3.42 -4.35
N SER A 3 33.73 2.82 -5.51
CA SER A 3 32.38 2.77 -6.06
C SER A 3 31.54 1.91 -5.13
N THR A 4 30.58 2.52 -4.44
CA THR A 4 29.62 1.81 -3.59
C THR A 4 28.74 0.91 -4.47
N THR A 5 29.18 -0.34 -4.67
CA THR A 5 28.36 -1.39 -5.25
C THR A 5 27.16 -1.63 -4.34
N LYS A 6 26.04 -0.97 -4.65
CA LYS A 6 24.73 -1.23 -4.03
C LYS A 6 24.47 -2.72 -4.06
N HIS A 7 24.29 -3.32 -2.89
CA HIS A 7 24.16 -4.78 -2.73
C HIS A 7 23.05 -5.31 -3.68
N PRO A 8 23.34 -6.31 -4.54
CA PRO A 8 22.45 -6.72 -5.64
C PRO A 8 21.06 -7.18 -5.15
N TYR A 9 20.99 -7.62 -3.90
CA TYR A 9 19.78 -8.11 -3.25
C TYR A 9 18.60 -7.12 -3.22
N HIS A 10 18.84 -5.82 -2.96
CA HIS A 10 17.75 -4.84 -2.94
C HIS A 10 17.17 -4.62 -4.34
N GLN A 11 18.01 -4.71 -5.37
CA GLN A 11 17.57 -4.61 -6.76
C GLN A 11 16.73 -5.82 -7.15
N THR A 12 17.15 -7.03 -6.75
CA THR A 12 16.37 -8.25 -6.98
C THR A 12 15.02 -8.21 -6.27
N ARG A 13 14.95 -7.71 -5.02
CA ARG A 13 13.67 -7.51 -4.31
C ARG A 13 12.73 -6.58 -5.07
N ALA A 14 13.24 -5.44 -5.53
CA ALA A 14 12.45 -4.47 -6.29
C ALA A 14 11.97 -5.07 -7.64
N GLU A 15 12.84 -5.78 -8.35
CA GLU A 15 12.51 -6.46 -9.59
C GLU A 15 11.44 -7.53 -9.39
N TRP A 16 11.58 -8.37 -8.36
CA TRP A 16 10.60 -9.39 -8.02
C TRP A 16 9.23 -8.80 -7.71
N LEU A 17 9.17 -7.69 -6.96
CA LEU A 17 7.91 -6.99 -6.66
C LEU A 17 7.24 -6.45 -7.93
N ILE A 18 8.00 -5.85 -8.84
CA ILE A 18 7.49 -5.36 -10.12
C ILE A 18 6.97 -6.51 -10.97
N TYR A 19 7.73 -7.61 -11.06
CA TYR A 19 7.33 -8.80 -11.80
C TYR A 19 6.04 -9.43 -11.24
N LYS A 20 5.96 -9.57 -9.92
CA LYS A 20 4.86 -10.29 -9.25
C LYS A 20 3.57 -9.47 -9.16
N TYR A 21 3.66 -8.18 -8.86
CA TYR A 21 2.49 -7.34 -8.55
C TYR A 21 2.23 -6.25 -9.61
N GLY A 22 3.16 -6.05 -10.53
CA GLY A 22 3.09 -4.96 -11.50
C GLY A 22 3.40 -3.59 -10.89
N ARG A 23 3.65 -2.61 -11.76
CA ARG A 23 4.05 -1.24 -11.38
C ARG A 23 3.02 -0.52 -10.50
N ALA A 24 1.73 -0.79 -10.71
CA ALA A 24 0.64 -0.13 -9.98
C ALA A 24 0.54 -0.58 -8.52
N GLN A 25 0.79 -1.86 -8.23
CA GLN A 25 0.54 -2.44 -6.90
C GLN A 25 1.84 -2.74 -6.13
N ALA A 26 3.00 -2.67 -6.79
CA ALA A 26 4.29 -3.02 -6.20
C ALA A 26 4.58 -2.28 -4.88
N LEU A 27 4.28 -0.97 -4.77
CA LEU A 27 4.53 -0.20 -3.54
C LEU A 27 3.62 -0.62 -2.38
N PHE A 28 2.33 -0.85 -2.65
CA PHE A 28 1.40 -1.35 -1.64
C PHE A 28 1.87 -2.68 -1.06
N HIS A 29 2.28 -3.62 -1.92
CA HIS A 29 2.78 -4.91 -1.46
C HIS A 29 4.15 -4.81 -0.80
N ALA A 30 5.03 -3.94 -1.26
CA ALA A 30 6.33 -3.71 -0.62
C ALA A 30 6.18 -3.29 0.84
N VAL A 31 5.32 -2.31 1.10
CA VAL A 31 5.07 -1.80 2.46
C VAL A 31 4.38 -2.86 3.31
N ARG A 32 3.41 -3.60 2.75
CA ARG A 32 2.73 -4.71 3.45
C ARG A 32 3.67 -5.82 3.92
N LEU A 33 4.79 -6.05 3.22
CA LEU A 33 5.80 -7.03 3.64
C LEU A 33 6.64 -6.57 4.84
N GLY A 34 6.54 -5.29 5.24
CA GLY A 34 7.11 -4.74 6.47
C GLY A 34 8.63 -4.57 6.47
N GLU A 35 9.17 -4.17 7.63
CA GLU A 35 10.58 -3.82 7.86
C GLU A 35 11.59 -4.86 7.36
N SER A 36 11.28 -6.15 7.49
CA SER A 36 12.18 -7.23 7.03
C SER A 36 12.45 -7.22 5.52
N PHE A 37 11.55 -6.60 4.74
CA PHE A 37 11.58 -6.61 3.29
C PHE A 37 11.88 -5.24 2.68
N ILE A 38 11.18 -4.19 3.11
CA ILE A 38 11.28 -2.86 2.49
C ILE A 38 12.34 -1.99 3.17
N THR A 39 13.33 -1.56 2.39
CA THR A 39 14.36 -0.60 2.80
C THR A 39 14.33 0.61 1.86
N GLU A 40 15.05 1.67 2.19
CA GLU A 40 15.21 2.83 1.30
C GLU A 40 15.72 2.41 -0.10
N GLU A 41 16.67 1.47 -0.17
CA GLU A 41 17.23 0.99 -1.43
C GLU A 41 16.21 0.19 -2.26
N VAL A 42 15.32 -0.57 -1.60
CA VAL A 42 14.23 -1.27 -2.29
C VAL A 42 13.22 -0.26 -2.82
N VAL A 43 12.85 0.75 -2.03
CA VAL A 43 12.00 1.86 -2.49
C VAL A 43 12.63 2.55 -3.70
N GLN A 44 13.92 2.88 -3.64
CA GLN A 44 14.63 3.48 -4.76
C GLN A 44 14.62 2.57 -5.99
N GLY A 45 14.83 1.27 -5.79
CA GLY A 45 14.81 0.28 -6.86
C GLY A 45 13.44 0.16 -7.53
N LEU A 46 12.35 0.28 -6.76
CA LEU A 46 10.97 0.25 -7.25
C LEU A 46 10.64 1.50 -8.06
N ILE A 47 10.98 2.68 -7.54
CA ILE A 47 10.76 3.96 -8.23
C ILE A 47 11.54 4.01 -9.54
N ALA A 48 12.82 3.61 -9.53
CA ALA A 48 13.64 3.52 -10.74
C ALA A 48 13.09 2.53 -11.79
N ARG A 49 12.28 1.55 -11.36
CA ARG A 49 11.60 0.57 -12.24
C ARG A 49 10.18 1.00 -12.63
N GLY A 50 9.79 2.22 -12.30
CA GLY A 50 8.51 2.80 -12.67
C GLY A 50 7.34 2.34 -11.79
N ALA A 51 7.58 1.93 -10.55
CA ALA A 51 6.50 1.77 -9.58
C ALA A 51 5.74 3.08 -9.41
N ILE A 52 4.41 3.01 -9.39
CA ILE A 52 3.55 4.19 -9.41
C ILE A 52 3.28 4.66 -7.98
N ILE A 53 3.73 5.87 -7.65
CA ILE A 53 3.28 6.57 -6.44
C ILE A 53 1.99 7.31 -6.77
N SER A 54 0.85 6.78 -6.32
CA SER A 54 -0.45 7.42 -6.44
C SER A 54 -0.77 8.29 -5.23
N ARG A 55 -1.63 9.31 -5.40
CA ARG A 55 -2.07 10.14 -4.27
C ARG A 55 -2.79 9.31 -3.22
N TYR A 56 -3.63 8.37 -3.64
CA TYR A 56 -4.30 7.41 -2.76
C TYR A 56 -3.32 6.53 -1.95
N PHE A 57 -2.24 6.04 -2.58
CA PHE A 57 -1.20 5.30 -1.86
C PHE A 57 -0.63 6.13 -0.70
N VAL A 58 -0.31 7.40 -0.96
CA VAL A 58 0.23 8.32 0.04
C VAL A 58 -0.77 8.60 1.16
N GLN A 59 -2.04 8.86 0.83
CA GLN A 59 -3.12 9.02 1.81
C GLN A 59 -3.17 7.83 2.77
N ARG A 60 -3.16 6.59 2.23
CA ARG A 60 -3.19 5.37 3.05
C ARG A 60 -1.91 5.16 3.84
N LEU A 61 -0.75 5.48 3.27
CA LEU A 61 0.53 5.37 3.94
C LEU A 61 0.60 6.29 5.16
N VAL A 62 0.28 7.58 5.00
CA VAL A 62 0.30 8.58 6.07
C VAL A 62 -0.71 8.25 7.18
N MET A 63 -1.90 7.78 6.81
CA MET A 63 -2.96 7.42 7.77
C MET A 63 -2.61 6.20 8.63
N GLN A 64 -1.65 5.38 8.22
CA GLN A 64 -1.41 4.05 8.81
C GLN A 64 0.00 3.88 9.36
N PHE A 65 0.94 4.73 8.96
CA PHE A 65 2.31 4.73 9.46
C PHE A 65 2.38 4.95 10.97
N GLY A 66 3.12 4.07 11.68
CA GLY A 66 3.30 4.15 13.13
C GLY A 66 2.03 3.93 13.98
N VAL A 67 0.88 3.62 13.35
CA VAL A 67 -0.37 3.36 14.06
C VAL A 67 -0.36 1.93 14.59
N GLN A 68 -0.21 1.78 15.90
CA GLN A 68 -0.38 0.51 16.60
C GLN A 68 -1.70 0.55 17.38
N HIS A 69 -2.66 -0.29 17.00
CA HIS A 69 -3.90 -0.42 17.76
C HIS A 69 -3.65 -1.41 18.92
N LEU A 70 -3.45 -0.89 20.14
CA LEU A 70 -3.23 -1.73 21.32
C LEU A 70 -4.41 -2.65 21.66
N GLU A 71 -5.64 -2.25 21.28
CA GLU A 71 -6.88 -2.93 21.69
C GLU A 71 -7.45 -3.88 20.64
N SER A 72 -7.05 -3.75 19.37
CA SER A 72 -7.45 -4.66 18.30
C SER A 72 -6.21 -5.41 17.80
N LYS A 73 -6.31 -6.71 17.55
CA LYS A 73 -5.25 -7.49 16.87
C LYS A 73 -5.00 -7.03 15.41
N ILE A 74 -5.52 -5.87 15.02
CA ILE A 74 -5.39 -5.31 13.69
C ILE A 74 -4.08 -4.52 13.67
N VAL A 75 -3.05 -5.16 13.15
CA VAL A 75 -1.80 -4.48 12.81
C VAL A 75 -2.04 -3.68 11.54
N SER A 76 -1.78 -2.38 11.59
CA SER A 76 -1.81 -1.54 10.39
C SER A 76 -0.79 -2.07 9.38
N TRP A 77 -1.20 -2.19 8.11
CA TRP A 77 -0.37 -2.73 7.03
C TRP A 77 0.92 -1.94 6.76
N ALA A 78 1.04 -0.73 7.32
CA ALA A 78 2.19 0.16 7.18
C ALA A 78 2.78 0.58 8.55
N ALA A 79 2.35 -0.02 9.66
CA ALA A 79 2.77 0.37 11.01
C ALA A 79 4.29 0.24 11.19
N ASP A 80 4.85 -0.89 10.74
CA ASP A 80 6.26 -1.27 10.94
C ASP A 80 7.13 -0.87 9.75
N LEU A 81 6.75 0.17 9.01
CA LEU A 81 7.56 0.66 7.91
C LEU A 81 8.81 1.38 8.47
N PRO A 82 10.04 1.09 7.99
CA PRO A 82 11.22 1.83 8.44
C PRO A 82 11.09 3.32 8.12
N LEU A 83 11.47 4.18 9.07
CA LEU A 83 11.34 5.64 8.93
C LEU A 83 12.08 6.17 7.68
N THR A 84 13.21 5.56 7.31
CA THR A 84 13.97 5.91 6.11
C THR A 84 13.21 5.57 4.82
N ALA A 85 12.59 4.39 4.76
CA ALA A 85 11.73 4.00 3.65
C ALA A 85 10.47 4.87 3.56
N PHE A 86 9.84 5.19 4.69
CA PHE A 86 8.71 6.12 4.76
C PHE A 86 9.10 7.50 4.24
N THR A 87 10.17 8.10 4.78
CA THR A 87 10.64 9.43 4.38
C THR A 87 10.95 9.46 2.89
N ARG A 88 11.61 8.42 2.37
CA ARG A 88 11.89 8.31 0.94
C ARG A 88 10.62 8.30 0.09
N LEU A 89 9.62 7.51 0.47
CA LEU A 89 8.33 7.45 -0.24
C LEU A 89 7.63 8.81 -0.23
N ILE A 90 7.63 9.53 0.89
CA ILE A 90 7.02 10.86 0.98
C ILE A 90 7.78 11.90 0.16
N THR A 91 9.11 11.92 0.20
CA THR A 91 9.92 12.84 -0.62
C THR A 91 9.64 12.66 -2.10
N GLU A 92 9.59 11.41 -2.55
CA GLU A 92 9.33 11.07 -3.96
C GLU A 92 7.88 11.37 -4.35
N ALA A 93 6.92 11.19 -3.43
CA ALA A 93 5.53 11.58 -3.62
C ALA A 93 5.37 13.09 -3.80
N VAL A 94 6.00 13.91 -2.95
CA VAL A 94 5.96 15.38 -3.05
C VAL A 94 6.47 15.82 -4.42
N HIS A 95 7.57 15.22 -4.89
CA HIS A 95 8.14 15.51 -6.20
C HIS A 95 7.23 15.08 -7.36
N GLN A 96 6.69 13.86 -7.32
CA GLN A 96 5.88 13.32 -8.43
C GLN A 96 4.44 13.84 -8.50
N LEU A 97 3.90 14.31 -7.38
CA LEU A 97 2.52 14.80 -7.25
C LEU A 97 2.45 16.33 -7.12
N ASN A 98 3.54 17.05 -7.43
CA ASN A 98 3.61 18.51 -7.36
C ASN A 98 3.17 19.07 -5.98
N GLY A 99 3.45 18.34 -4.90
CA GLY A 99 3.05 18.69 -3.54
C GLY A 99 1.58 18.42 -3.17
N ASP A 100 0.71 18.04 -4.11
CA ASP A 100 -0.66 17.62 -3.79
C ASP A 100 -0.71 16.16 -3.32
N LEU A 101 -0.53 15.98 -2.02
CA LEU A 101 -0.57 14.67 -1.37
C LEU A 101 -1.98 14.24 -0.93
N GLY A 102 -2.96 15.15 -0.96
CA GLY A 102 -4.33 14.86 -0.54
C GLY A 102 -4.48 14.31 0.89
N ILE A 103 -3.60 14.65 1.84
CA ILE A 103 -3.47 14.00 3.18
C ILE A 103 -4.78 13.94 3.98
N ARG A 104 -5.70 14.89 3.79
CA ARG A 104 -7.01 14.94 4.48
C ARG A 104 -8.17 14.31 3.68
N GLY A 105 -7.91 13.87 2.46
CA GLY A 105 -8.90 13.27 1.57
C GLY A 105 -8.88 11.75 1.62
N ASN A 106 -9.89 11.15 0.98
CA ASN A 106 -9.95 9.72 0.73
C ASN A 106 -10.32 9.51 -0.73
N ASP A 107 -9.32 9.33 -1.59
CA ASP A 107 -9.52 9.19 -3.03
C ASP A 107 -10.38 7.96 -3.39
N MET A 108 -10.44 6.93 -2.53
CA MET A 108 -11.35 5.81 -2.72
C MET A 108 -12.81 6.21 -2.50
N GLU A 109 -13.09 6.98 -1.45
CA GLU A 109 -14.45 7.51 -1.22
C GLU A 109 -14.84 8.50 -2.33
N LEU A 110 -13.91 9.35 -2.76
CA LEU A 110 -14.12 10.23 -3.90
C LEU A 110 -14.42 9.42 -5.17
N PHE A 111 -13.60 8.42 -5.48
CA PHE A 111 -13.84 7.54 -6.63
C PHE A 111 -15.23 6.89 -6.56
N GLN A 112 -15.60 6.29 -5.42
CA GLN A 112 -16.92 5.66 -5.24
C GLN A 112 -18.08 6.65 -5.42
N HIS A 113 -17.89 7.89 -4.96
CA HIS A 113 -18.86 8.97 -5.14
C HIS A 113 -19.02 9.33 -6.63
N LEU A 114 -17.90 9.59 -7.33
CA LEU A 114 -17.87 9.98 -8.74
C LEU A 114 -18.38 8.86 -9.67
N THR A 115 -18.03 7.60 -9.38
CA THR A 115 -18.49 6.45 -10.17
C THR A 115 -19.88 5.95 -9.81
N THR A 116 -20.59 6.64 -8.91
CA THR A 116 -21.97 6.33 -8.51
C THR A 116 -22.21 4.94 -7.93
N CYS A 117 -21.20 4.34 -7.28
CA CYS A 117 -21.33 3.01 -6.65
C CYS A 117 -22.40 2.92 -5.54
N THR A 118 -23.07 4.02 -5.22
CA THR A 118 -24.10 4.14 -4.18
C THR A 118 -25.51 4.45 -4.72
N PHE A 119 -25.72 4.54 -6.05
CA PHE A 119 -27.00 4.99 -6.63
C PHE A 119 -27.74 3.91 -7.44
N SER A 120 -29.06 4.10 -7.61
CA SER A 120 -29.91 3.23 -8.44
C SER A 120 -29.43 3.16 -9.90
N ILE A 121 -29.39 1.94 -10.45
CA ILE A 121 -28.84 1.59 -11.78
C ILE A 121 -29.25 2.55 -12.91
N ASN A 122 -30.48 3.05 -12.88
CA ASN A 122 -31.04 3.91 -13.94
C ASN A 122 -30.40 5.30 -14.04
N ARG A 123 -29.61 5.75 -13.06
CA ARG A 123 -28.96 7.08 -13.05
C ARG A 123 -27.44 7.03 -13.30
N ILE A 124 -26.87 5.84 -13.39
CA ILE A 124 -25.42 5.63 -13.51
C ILE A 124 -24.84 6.28 -14.77
N PRO A 125 -25.41 6.10 -15.98
CA PRO A 125 -24.78 6.60 -17.21
C PRO A 125 -24.68 8.12 -17.22
N THR A 126 -25.78 8.83 -16.93
CA THR A 126 -25.83 10.30 -16.96
C THR A 126 -24.84 10.92 -15.98
N ARG A 127 -24.80 10.42 -14.73
CA ARG A 127 -23.91 10.95 -13.71
C ARG A 127 -22.44 10.58 -13.91
N PHE A 128 -22.15 9.41 -14.47
CA PHE A 128 -20.78 9.06 -14.83
C PHE A 128 -20.21 10.06 -15.85
N TYR A 129 -21.00 10.45 -16.86
CA TYR A 129 -20.59 11.46 -17.83
C TYR A 129 -20.48 12.87 -17.22
N GLU A 130 -21.34 13.22 -16.25
CA GLU A 130 -21.24 14.50 -15.52
C GLU A 130 -19.88 14.64 -14.78
N HIS A 131 -19.36 13.53 -14.25
CA HIS A 131 -18.11 13.49 -13.48
C HIS A 131 -16.89 13.00 -14.27
N LEU A 132 -17.00 12.81 -15.58
CA LEU A 132 -15.96 12.17 -16.38
C LEU A 132 -14.61 12.89 -16.25
N ASN A 133 -14.61 14.23 -16.28
CA ASN A 133 -13.39 15.02 -16.13
C ASN A 133 -12.72 14.81 -14.76
N GLU A 134 -13.50 14.70 -13.69
CA GLU A 134 -12.99 14.47 -12.33
C GLU A 134 -12.44 13.04 -12.19
N ILE A 135 -13.09 12.06 -12.82
CA ILE A 135 -12.61 10.68 -12.87
C ILE A 135 -11.31 10.58 -13.67
N GLU A 136 -11.23 11.24 -14.83
CA GLU A 136 -10.02 11.32 -15.65
C GLU A 136 -8.88 11.99 -14.88
N ASP A 137 -9.15 13.10 -14.20
CA ASP A 137 -8.16 13.78 -13.36
C ASP A 137 -7.64 12.86 -12.23
N LEU A 138 -8.55 12.17 -11.54
CA LEU A 138 -8.22 11.24 -10.48
C LEU A 138 -7.34 10.07 -11.00
N ILE A 139 -7.67 9.51 -12.15
CA ILE A 139 -6.93 8.38 -12.73
C ILE A 139 -5.60 8.83 -13.34
N LEU A 140 -5.56 9.92 -14.10
CA LEU A 140 -4.41 10.32 -14.90
C LEU A 140 -3.43 11.19 -14.12
N ASN A 141 -3.92 12.20 -13.41
CA ASN A 141 -3.08 13.18 -12.71
C ASN A 141 -2.73 12.70 -11.30
N HIS A 142 -3.70 12.11 -10.60
CA HIS A 142 -3.47 11.56 -9.25
C HIS A 142 -3.08 10.07 -9.25
N LYS A 143 -2.98 9.48 -10.45
CA LYS A 143 -2.56 8.09 -10.70
C LYS A 143 -3.37 7.10 -9.87
N PHE A 144 -4.66 7.38 -9.65
CA PHE A 144 -5.48 6.64 -8.71
C PHE A 144 -5.44 5.13 -8.99
N ILE A 145 -5.05 4.38 -7.98
CA ILE A 145 -4.99 2.93 -8.01
C ILE A 145 -5.75 2.44 -6.79
N PRO A 146 -6.91 1.81 -6.96
CA PRO A 146 -7.63 1.26 -5.84
C PRO A 146 -6.79 0.15 -5.22
N PHE A 147 -6.60 0.26 -3.91
CA PHE A 147 -6.03 -0.79 -3.09
C PHE A 147 -6.93 -0.97 -1.89
N GLN A 148 -7.31 -2.21 -1.66
CA GLN A 148 -7.94 -2.63 -0.41
C GLN A 148 -6.80 -3.15 0.47
N PRO A 149 -6.36 -2.41 1.49
CA PRO A 149 -5.62 -3.02 2.58
C PRO A 149 -6.58 -4.03 3.19
N VAL A 150 -6.33 -5.31 2.97
CA VAL A 150 -7.15 -6.38 3.51
C VAL A 150 -7.19 -6.20 5.03
N GLN A 151 -8.38 -6.02 5.61
CA GLN A 151 -8.60 -6.33 7.01
C GLN A 151 -8.37 -7.83 7.15
N GLU A 152 -7.21 -8.24 7.65
CA GLU A 152 -7.01 -9.63 8.06
C GLU A 152 -7.97 -9.93 9.21
N PHE A 153 -9.11 -10.54 8.88
CA PHE A 153 -9.88 -11.28 9.86
C PHE A 153 -9.22 -12.62 10.12
N PHE A 154 -9.38 -13.08 11.38
CA PHE A 154 -9.09 -14.40 11.95
C PHE A 154 -7.73 -14.60 12.64
N LEU A 155 -7.73 -14.37 13.95
CA LEU A 155 -7.37 -15.44 14.89
C LEU A 155 -8.51 -15.59 15.91
N THR A 156 -9.50 -16.42 15.57
CA THR A 156 -10.23 -17.18 16.59
C THR A 156 -9.20 -18.08 17.27
N SER A 157 -8.74 -17.65 18.44
CA SER A 157 -7.95 -18.50 19.32
C SER A 157 -8.86 -19.58 19.90
N ASN A 158 -8.97 -20.71 19.20
CA ASN A 158 -9.24 -21.99 19.84
C ASN A 158 -7.98 -22.85 19.72
N THR A 159 -6.98 -22.53 20.53
CA THR A 159 -5.90 -23.47 20.83
C THR A 159 -6.45 -24.46 21.85
N THR A 160 -7.06 -25.54 21.37
CA THR A 160 -7.23 -26.76 22.17
C THR A 160 -6.63 -27.94 21.42
N HIS A 161 -5.79 -28.66 22.16
CA HIS A 161 -5.21 -29.97 21.86
C HIS A 161 -4.10 -30.08 20.82
N LEU A 162 -2.86 -30.00 21.32
CA LEU A 162 -1.92 -31.13 21.25
C LEU A 162 -1.11 -31.17 22.55
N LYS A 163 -1.64 -31.83 23.58
CA LYS A 163 -0.79 -32.42 24.63
C LYS A 163 -0.09 -33.60 23.95
N MET A 164 1.25 -33.55 23.87
CA MET A 164 2.01 -34.76 23.65
C MET A 164 1.95 -35.58 24.93
N ASP A 165 1.23 -36.70 24.88
CA ASP A 165 1.26 -37.69 25.94
C ASP A 165 2.62 -38.41 25.88
N THR A 166 3.52 -38.02 26.78
CA THR A 166 4.63 -38.89 27.20
C THR A 166 4.07 -39.99 28.09
N ASN A 167 3.75 -41.13 27.50
CA ASN A 167 3.63 -42.39 28.24
C ASN A 167 4.75 -43.33 27.79
N ILE A 168 5.86 -43.27 28.54
CA ILE A 168 6.82 -44.35 28.64
C ILE A 168 6.17 -45.40 29.54
N VAL A 169 5.89 -46.58 29.00
CA VAL A 169 5.54 -47.76 29.79
C VAL A 169 6.82 -48.58 29.95
N ASN A 170 7.09 -48.96 31.21
CA ASN A 170 8.15 -49.86 31.66
C ASN A 170 8.08 -51.23 30.99
#